data_AF-A0A1M3Q9X3-F1
#
_entry.id   AF-A0A1M3Q9X3-F1
#
_cell.length_a   1.000
_cell.length_b   1.000
_cell.length_c   1.000
_cell.angle_alpha   90.00
_cell.angle_beta   90.00
_cell.angle_gamma   90.00
#
_symmetry.space_group_name_H-M   'P 1'
#
loop_
_entity.id
_entity.type
_entity.pdbx_description
1 polymer ?
#
loop_
_entity_poly.entity_id
_entity_poly.type
_entity_poly.pdbx_seq_one_letter_code
_entity_poly.pdbx_strand_id
1 'polypeptide(L)'
;MAANIRISNLFQGNPAFDWLDPPADAAALMMAPVLRFGGPSLGQTVLFAPDGDNGAARPGSSGTGGSGGGGSGTTTSGTASGLVINISWDSSVSAAPSSFTAGVLAAAQYLQSQITDAVTVNIAVGYGEVNGYALGSNSLGSSQSYLTSLSYSSLAGALTADATSADDRSAVATLPASSPVAGNFWTTTAQAKALGLAAATGAALDGYVGFSSALPFDYSTSDGITAGTYDFNGVALHELTEVMGRILFTGMTIGTTANSYDAYDLFHYASAGVRDFSASTPGYLSFDGGTTNAGTFNTASGGDAGDWASSMGHDAFNAFSSSGVVNAVSTADLRAMDVIGWNRAVPSTPTGVAASAVSAALAGSQGASGLAAGAALAAVVQVGGSSAGSYSYTLGGTGAAAFTLATAANAATLSAGAAGVAGAAGGQLYALTVQTTDTTSGNAAPVSPIDVIVGSGGADTIGIATLAGSLAAATPSFIYGLAGADRIDGTGMTGKLYLNGGAGADTLTGGSGANAYLYGATTDSTVAAMDTITNFHAATDLIDLKGLGSALKYAGKIKGGNLGAHSVGWQASGGNTLVYVNTSAATESLSAANMKIALVGAISLGSGNILHL
;
A
#
# COMPACT_ATOMS: atom_id res chain seq x y z
N MET A 1 24.11 -29.33 0.66
CA MET A 1 24.24 -29.32 -0.82
C MET A 1 22.97 -28.69 -1.34
N ALA A 2 23.04 -27.68 -2.21
CA ALA A 2 21.84 -27.20 -2.90
C ALA A 2 21.47 -28.22 -3.98
N ALA A 3 20.20 -28.62 -4.02
CA ALA A 3 19.64 -29.26 -5.21
C ALA A 3 19.17 -28.17 -6.18
N ASN A 4 19.08 -28.48 -7.47
CA ASN A 4 18.35 -27.67 -8.44
C ASN A 4 17.33 -28.59 -9.12
N ILE A 5 16.13 -28.09 -9.36
CA ILE A 5 15.04 -28.82 -10.02
C ILE A 5 14.34 -27.89 -11.02
N ARG A 6 14.00 -28.45 -12.18
CA ARG A 6 13.01 -27.86 -13.09
C ARG A 6 11.64 -28.30 -12.60
N ILE A 7 10.81 -27.33 -12.21
CA ILE A 7 9.49 -27.58 -11.65
C ILE A 7 8.50 -27.69 -12.81
N SER A 8 8.30 -26.57 -13.51
CA SER A 8 7.15 -26.30 -14.35
C SER A 8 7.50 -26.13 -15.83
N ASN A 9 6.45 -25.97 -16.64
CA ASN A 9 6.46 -25.12 -17.83
C ASN A 9 5.02 -24.57 -17.99
N LEU A 10 4.84 -23.27 -18.24
CA LEU A 10 3.52 -22.79 -18.66
C LEU A 10 3.21 -23.24 -20.10
N PHE A 11 2.07 -23.89 -20.32
CA PHE A 11 1.66 -24.42 -21.63
C PHE A 11 0.56 -23.59 -22.31
N GLN A 12 0.35 -23.83 -23.60
CA GLN A 12 -0.76 -23.27 -24.39
C GLN A 12 -2.06 -24.02 -24.13
N GLY A 13 -3.14 -23.30 -23.82
CA GLY A 13 -4.49 -23.86 -23.65
C GLY A 13 -5.20 -24.10 -24.99
N ASN A 14 -5.76 -25.29 -25.19
CA ASN A 14 -6.61 -25.61 -26.33
C ASN A 14 -8.10 -25.68 -25.90
N PRO A 15 -8.98 -24.78 -26.37
CA PRO A 15 -10.39 -24.72 -25.96
C PRO A 15 -11.32 -25.68 -26.72
N ALA A 16 -10.83 -26.59 -27.57
CA ALA A 16 -11.70 -27.53 -28.29
C ALA A 16 -11.07 -28.91 -28.55
N PHE A 17 -11.65 -29.95 -27.93
CA PHE A 17 -11.97 -31.22 -28.59
C PHE A 17 -13.10 -31.95 -27.83
N ASP A 18 -14.17 -32.28 -28.55
CA ASP A 18 -15.33 -33.01 -28.03
C ASP A 18 -15.04 -34.52 -27.99
N TRP A 19 -15.25 -35.17 -26.84
CA TRP A 19 -14.96 -36.59 -26.65
C TRP A 19 -16.20 -37.45 -26.86
N LEU A 20 -16.29 -38.04 -28.06
CA LEU A 20 -17.10 -39.23 -28.27
C LEU A 20 -16.39 -40.45 -27.64
N ASP A 21 -17.05 -41.00 -26.62
CA ASP A 21 -16.64 -42.10 -25.74
C ASP A 21 -16.88 -43.49 -26.39
N PRO A 22 -16.41 -44.62 -25.80
CA PRO A 22 -15.03 -45.05 -25.51
C PRO A 22 -14.62 -46.29 -26.38
N PRO A 23 -13.47 -46.95 -26.13
CA PRO A 23 -13.55 -48.21 -25.36
C PRO A 23 -12.32 -48.60 -24.50
N ALA A 24 -12.63 -49.19 -23.33
CA ALA A 24 -11.98 -50.30 -22.59
C ALA A 24 -10.44 -50.51 -22.49
N ASP A 25 -10.04 -50.95 -21.29
CA ASP A 25 -8.87 -51.77 -20.94
C ASP A 25 -7.44 -51.23 -21.18
N ALA A 26 -6.89 -50.52 -20.19
CA ALA A 26 -5.95 -51.16 -19.25
C ALA A 26 -5.60 -50.23 -18.06
N ALA A 27 -5.60 -50.76 -16.83
CA ALA A 27 -5.12 -50.04 -15.66
C ALA A 27 -3.59 -50.12 -15.55
N ALA A 28 -2.90 -48.99 -15.70
CA ALA A 28 -1.45 -48.87 -15.49
C ALA A 28 -1.14 -47.60 -14.69
N LEU A 29 -0.51 -47.76 -13.51
CA LEU A 29 0.04 -46.64 -12.75
C LEU A 29 1.26 -46.07 -13.50
N MET A 30 1.05 -44.98 -14.24
CA MET A 30 2.14 -44.16 -14.78
C MET A 30 2.55 -43.12 -13.74
N MET A 31 3.39 -43.51 -12.79
CA MET A 31 4.13 -42.54 -11.98
C MET A 31 5.10 -41.77 -12.90
N ALA A 32 5.32 -40.48 -12.63
CA ALA A 32 6.35 -39.71 -13.32
C ALA A 32 7.72 -40.43 -13.21
N PRO A 33 8.52 -40.47 -14.29
CA PRO A 33 9.70 -41.32 -14.35
C PRO A 33 10.74 -40.94 -13.29
N VAL A 34 11.07 -41.91 -12.41
CA VAL A 34 11.96 -41.69 -11.26
C VAL A 34 13.39 -41.41 -11.72
N LEU A 35 13.79 -40.14 -11.67
CA LEU A 35 15.19 -39.73 -11.79
C LEU A 35 15.97 -40.19 -10.55
N ARG A 36 16.98 -41.05 -10.75
CA ARG A 36 17.88 -41.53 -9.69
C ARG A 36 19.29 -40.96 -9.89
N PHE A 37 19.77 -40.16 -8.95
CA PHE A 37 21.11 -39.56 -9.01
C PHE A 37 22.15 -40.34 -8.19
N GLY A 38 22.76 -41.36 -8.79
CA GLY A 38 23.97 -41.98 -8.25
C GLY A 38 25.23 -41.17 -8.61
N GLY A 39 25.96 -40.67 -7.61
CA GLY A 39 27.30 -40.10 -7.81
C GLY A 39 28.38 -41.17 -8.05
N PRO A 40 29.68 -40.80 -8.21
CA PRO A 40 30.29 -39.53 -7.85
C PRO A 40 30.84 -38.72 -9.06
N SER A 41 31.80 -37.83 -8.81
CA SER A 41 32.31 -36.78 -9.70
C SER A 41 33.23 -37.20 -10.86
N LEU A 42 33.30 -36.31 -11.86
CA LEU A 42 34.25 -36.22 -13.00
C LEU A 42 33.94 -37.11 -14.22
N GLY A 43 34.05 -36.51 -15.41
CA GLY A 43 34.03 -37.20 -16.70
C GLY A 43 32.75 -37.04 -17.53
N GLN A 44 32.81 -36.20 -18.57
CA GLN A 44 31.79 -36.09 -19.61
C GLN A 44 31.96 -37.23 -20.64
N THR A 45 30.85 -37.83 -21.15
CA THR A 45 30.61 -38.27 -22.57
C THR A 45 29.72 -39.54 -22.77
N VAL A 46 28.39 -39.33 -22.95
CA VAL A 46 27.54 -39.78 -24.10
C VAL A 46 27.05 -41.26 -24.32
N LEU A 47 25.70 -41.41 -24.43
CA LEU A 47 24.84 -42.41 -25.17
C LEU A 47 24.93 -43.94 -24.83
N PHE A 48 24.00 -44.83 -25.21
CA PHE A 48 22.71 -44.80 -25.98
C PHE A 48 21.52 -45.27 -25.07
N ALA A 49 20.36 -45.86 -25.41
CA ALA A 49 19.60 -46.36 -26.59
C ALA A 49 18.09 -46.58 -26.15
N PRO A 50 17.12 -47.17 -26.92
CA PRO A 50 17.04 -47.52 -28.35
C PRO A 50 15.73 -47.06 -29.08
N ASP A 51 15.72 -47.24 -30.41
CA ASP A 51 14.61 -47.48 -31.40
C ASP A 51 13.20 -46.83 -31.23
N GLY A 52 12.65 -46.13 -32.25
CA GLY A 52 13.18 -45.86 -33.59
C GLY A 52 12.27 -45.00 -34.52
N ASP A 53 12.79 -44.73 -35.73
CA ASP A 53 12.09 -44.35 -36.98
C ASP A 53 11.02 -43.22 -36.95
N ASN A 54 11.29 -41.95 -37.29
CA ASN A 54 11.98 -41.49 -38.51
C ASN A 54 12.25 -39.95 -38.54
N GLY A 55 13.40 -39.54 -39.08
CA GLY A 55 13.42 -38.45 -40.07
C GLY A 55 13.58 -36.97 -39.66
N ALA A 56 14.58 -36.60 -38.86
CA ALA A 56 15.09 -35.20 -38.82
C ALA A 56 16.64 -35.16 -38.75
N ALA A 57 17.27 -34.20 -39.41
CA ALA A 57 18.73 -34.21 -39.66
C ALA A 57 19.57 -33.57 -38.54
N ARG A 58 20.76 -34.15 -38.27
CA ARG A 58 21.74 -33.67 -37.28
C ARG A 58 22.78 -32.73 -37.93
N PRO A 59 23.07 -31.54 -37.36
CA PRO A 59 24.30 -30.79 -37.63
C PRO A 59 25.47 -31.23 -36.74
N GLY A 60 26.70 -31.02 -37.24
CA GLY A 60 27.94 -31.58 -36.72
C GLY A 60 28.39 -31.18 -35.29
N SER A 61 29.12 -32.09 -34.66
CA SER A 61 29.78 -31.91 -33.36
C SER A 61 31.16 -31.24 -33.50
N SER A 62 31.22 -29.92 -33.41
CA SER A 62 32.48 -29.18 -33.25
C SER A 62 32.27 -27.83 -32.55
N GLY A 63 32.35 -27.82 -31.22
CA GLY A 63 32.19 -26.63 -30.38
C GLY A 63 32.65 -26.91 -28.95
N THR A 64 33.94 -26.73 -28.67
CA THR A 64 34.49 -26.86 -27.31
C THR A 64 33.99 -25.71 -26.44
N GLY A 65 33.31 -26.04 -25.34
CA GLY A 65 32.75 -25.05 -24.43
C GLY A 65 33.82 -24.17 -23.78
N GLY A 66 33.64 -22.85 -23.85
CA GLY A 66 34.35 -21.87 -23.04
C GLY A 66 33.37 -21.23 -22.06
N SER A 67 33.57 -21.45 -20.76
CA SER A 67 32.78 -20.79 -19.71
C SER A 67 33.23 -19.33 -19.59
N GLY A 68 32.60 -18.45 -20.39
CA GLY A 68 32.83 -17.01 -20.38
C GLY A 68 31.87 -16.31 -19.43
N GLY A 69 32.28 -16.08 -18.18
CA GLY A 69 31.52 -15.24 -17.26
C GLY A 69 31.46 -13.79 -17.74
N GLY A 70 30.28 -13.31 -18.13
CA GLY A 70 30.12 -11.99 -18.74
C GLY A 70 28.67 -11.49 -18.92
N GLY A 71 27.72 -12.00 -18.14
CA GLY A 71 26.34 -11.50 -18.15
C GLY A 71 26.25 -10.09 -17.55
N SER A 72 25.59 -9.16 -18.24
CA SER A 72 25.36 -7.80 -17.72
C SER A 72 24.21 -7.81 -16.70
N GLY A 73 24.54 -7.79 -15.42
CA GLY A 73 23.54 -7.70 -14.34
C GLY A 73 22.68 -6.44 -14.44
N THR A 74 21.36 -6.60 -14.28
CA THR A 74 20.38 -5.52 -14.20
C THR A 74 19.60 -5.65 -12.90
N THR A 75 20.01 -4.89 -11.88
CA THR A 75 19.28 -4.80 -10.62
C THR A 75 18.06 -3.91 -10.83
N THR A 76 16.86 -4.46 -10.64
CA THR A 76 15.66 -3.63 -10.48
C THR A 76 15.50 -3.23 -9.02
N SER A 77 14.86 -2.09 -8.76
CA SER A 77 14.54 -1.63 -7.42
C SER A 77 13.14 -1.05 -7.40
N GLY A 78 12.21 -1.69 -6.68
CA GLY A 78 10.88 -1.14 -6.46
C GLY A 78 10.93 0.11 -5.60
N THR A 79 10.15 1.14 -5.95
CA THR A 79 9.98 2.30 -5.07
C THR A 79 9.11 1.93 -3.87
N ALA A 80 9.74 1.86 -2.70
CA ALA A 80 9.16 1.79 -1.35
C ALA A 80 8.84 0.39 -0.73
N SER A 81 9.20 -0.74 -1.34
CA SER A 81 8.86 -2.07 -0.80
C SER A 81 9.97 -2.78 -0.01
N GLY A 82 11.23 -2.63 -0.39
CA GLY A 82 12.36 -3.35 0.20
C GLY A 82 12.78 -4.61 -0.55
N LEU A 83 11.87 -5.25 -1.30
CA LEU A 83 12.21 -6.37 -2.18
C LEU A 83 13.05 -5.88 -3.37
N VAL A 84 14.13 -6.62 -3.66
CA VAL A 84 15.01 -6.41 -4.81
C VAL A 84 15.05 -7.68 -5.65
N ILE A 85 14.65 -7.58 -6.92
CA ILE A 85 14.84 -8.64 -7.91
C ILE A 85 16.01 -8.24 -8.83
N ASN A 86 17.06 -9.05 -8.81
CA ASN A 86 18.30 -8.82 -9.52
C ASN A 86 18.42 -9.80 -10.70
N ILE A 87 18.34 -9.28 -11.92
CA ILE A 87 18.30 -10.09 -13.15
C ILE A 87 19.70 -10.21 -13.76
N SER A 88 20.14 -11.43 -14.06
CA SER A 88 21.31 -11.67 -14.90
C SER A 88 20.87 -12.30 -16.23
N TRP A 89 21.01 -11.56 -17.33
CA TRP A 89 20.67 -12.06 -18.67
C TRP A 89 21.68 -13.11 -19.13
N ASP A 90 21.19 -14.25 -19.62
CA ASP A 90 22.01 -15.20 -20.38
C ASP A 90 22.34 -14.67 -21.79
N SER A 91 23.39 -15.22 -22.38
CA SER A 91 23.81 -14.99 -23.77
C SER A 91 22.70 -15.17 -24.82
N SER A 92 21.76 -16.10 -24.62
CA SER A 92 20.59 -16.33 -25.49
C SER A 92 19.69 -15.10 -25.64
N VAL A 93 19.61 -14.24 -24.61
CA VAL A 93 18.81 -13.01 -24.62
C VAL A 93 19.29 -12.00 -25.68
N SER A 94 20.52 -12.13 -26.18
CA SER A 94 21.01 -11.34 -27.33
C SER A 94 20.25 -11.59 -28.64
N ALA A 95 19.47 -12.68 -28.74
CA ALA A 95 18.58 -13.01 -29.85
C ALA A 95 17.10 -12.67 -29.58
N ALA A 96 16.77 -12.08 -28.43
CA ALA A 96 15.40 -11.75 -28.05
C ALA A 96 14.86 -10.46 -28.72
N PRO A 97 13.53 -10.31 -28.87
CA PRO A 97 12.91 -9.05 -29.30
C PRO A 97 13.27 -7.88 -28.38
N SER A 98 13.33 -6.66 -28.91
CA SER A 98 13.73 -5.46 -28.15
C SER A 98 12.86 -5.17 -26.92
N SER A 99 11.61 -5.64 -26.91
CA SER A 99 10.66 -5.46 -25.80
C SER A 99 10.81 -6.52 -24.70
N PHE A 100 11.54 -7.61 -24.95
CA PHE A 100 11.65 -8.76 -24.03
C PHE A 100 12.23 -8.39 -22.67
N THR A 101 13.39 -7.73 -22.66
CA THR A 101 14.05 -7.33 -21.41
C THR A 101 13.20 -6.31 -20.65
N ALA A 102 12.54 -5.39 -21.34
CA ALA A 102 11.61 -4.45 -20.73
C ALA A 102 10.41 -5.14 -20.06
N GLY A 103 9.83 -6.17 -20.70
CA GLY A 103 8.74 -6.97 -20.13
C GLY A 103 9.14 -7.71 -18.86
N VAL A 104 10.30 -8.38 -18.85
CA VAL A 104 10.80 -9.09 -17.65
C VAL A 104 11.10 -8.12 -16.52
N LEU A 105 11.68 -6.94 -16.83
CA LEU A 105 11.94 -5.91 -15.83
C LEU A 105 10.63 -5.29 -15.29
N ALA A 106 9.57 -5.19 -16.11
CA ALA A 106 8.24 -4.74 -15.67
C ALA A 106 7.58 -5.75 -14.73
N ALA A 107 7.61 -7.06 -15.05
CA ALA A 107 7.12 -8.11 -14.17
C ALA A 107 7.86 -8.14 -12.83
N ALA A 108 9.20 -8.02 -12.86
CA ALA A 108 10.00 -7.89 -11.64
C ALA A 108 9.64 -6.62 -10.83
N GLN A 109 9.41 -5.48 -11.49
CA GLN A 109 8.97 -4.24 -10.83
C GLN A 109 7.56 -4.36 -10.24
N TYR A 110 6.65 -5.10 -10.88
CA TYR A 110 5.33 -5.40 -10.33
C TYR A 110 5.44 -6.22 -9.04
N LEU A 111 6.20 -7.32 -9.01
CA LEU A 111 6.38 -8.12 -7.78
C LEU A 111 7.00 -7.27 -6.65
N GLN A 112 8.01 -6.44 -6.97
CA GLN A 112 8.59 -5.46 -6.05
C GLN A 112 7.65 -4.29 -5.70
N SER A 113 6.40 -4.25 -6.18
CA SER A 113 5.36 -3.33 -5.70
C SER A 113 4.32 -4.02 -4.81
N GLN A 114 4.22 -5.35 -4.87
CA GLN A 114 3.20 -6.13 -4.17
C GLN A 114 3.73 -6.88 -2.93
N ILE A 115 5.05 -6.93 -2.72
CA ILE A 115 5.72 -7.74 -1.69
C ILE A 115 6.74 -6.87 -0.93
N THR A 116 6.77 -6.95 0.41
CA THR A 116 7.48 -6.01 1.31
C THR A 116 8.73 -6.59 1.99
N ASP A 117 9.11 -7.82 1.68
CA ASP A 117 10.27 -8.48 2.27
C ASP A 117 11.58 -7.79 1.86
N ALA A 118 12.36 -7.37 2.84
CA ALA A 118 13.62 -6.63 2.64
C ALA A 118 14.79 -7.55 2.19
N VAL A 119 14.58 -8.30 1.10
CA VAL A 119 15.48 -9.35 0.60
C VAL A 119 15.88 -9.11 -0.85
N THR A 120 16.94 -9.80 -1.30
CA THR A 120 17.42 -9.76 -2.69
C THR A 120 17.34 -11.15 -3.31
N VAL A 121 16.49 -11.29 -4.33
CA VAL A 121 16.35 -12.50 -5.14
C VAL A 121 17.14 -12.33 -6.43
N ASN A 122 18.03 -13.27 -6.75
CA ASN A 122 18.88 -13.26 -7.93
C ASN A 122 18.39 -14.32 -8.93
N ILE A 123 18.00 -13.90 -10.13
CA ILE A 123 17.40 -14.78 -11.14
C ILE A 123 18.11 -14.62 -12.49
N ALA A 124 18.46 -15.75 -13.10
CA ALA A 124 19.04 -15.78 -14.43
C ALA A 124 17.95 -15.97 -15.49
N VAL A 125 17.99 -15.20 -16.58
CA VAL A 125 16.92 -15.15 -17.59
C VAL A 125 17.46 -15.58 -18.95
N GLY A 126 16.84 -16.61 -19.54
CA GLY A 126 17.13 -17.12 -20.88
C GLY A 126 16.02 -16.86 -21.91
N TYR A 127 16.36 -16.98 -23.20
CA TYR A 127 15.42 -16.83 -24.31
C TYR A 127 15.52 -18.01 -25.29
N GLY A 128 14.44 -18.76 -25.43
CA GLY A 128 14.40 -20.09 -26.06
C GLY A 128 14.91 -21.22 -25.17
N GLU A 129 15.47 -20.90 -24.01
CA GLU A 129 16.08 -21.85 -23.07
C GLU A 129 15.91 -21.42 -21.60
N VAL A 130 16.06 -22.38 -20.70
CA VAL A 130 16.25 -22.17 -19.25
C VAL A 130 17.48 -22.96 -18.79
N ASN A 131 18.49 -22.27 -18.25
CA ASN A 131 19.69 -22.88 -17.66
C ASN A 131 20.45 -23.84 -18.61
N GLY A 132 20.61 -23.48 -19.88
CA GLY A 132 21.25 -24.34 -20.89
C GLY A 132 20.31 -25.36 -21.56
N TYR A 133 19.04 -25.44 -21.16
CA TYR A 133 18.07 -26.40 -21.68
C TYR A 133 17.01 -25.70 -22.53
N ALA A 134 16.93 -26.06 -23.82
CA ALA A 134 15.90 -25.55 -24.72
C ALA A 134 14.48 -25.82 -24.18
N LEU A 135 13.57 -24.86 -24.39
CA LEU A 135 12.14 -25.03 -24.12
C LEU A 135 11.49 -25.95 -25.17
N GLY A 136 10.39 -26.60 -24.78
CA GLY A 136 9.56 -27.34 -25.73
C GLY A 136 8.83 -26.39 -26.68
N SER A 137 8.50 -26.86 -27.89
CA SER A 137 7.79 -26.05 -28.90
C SER A 137 6.46 -25.46 -28.42
N ASN A 138 5.87 -26.05 -27.39
CA ASN A 138 4.57 -25.69 -26.86
C ASN A 138 4.64 -24.97 -25.50
N SER A 139 5.85 -24.81 -24.93
CA SER A 139 6.09 -24.13 -23.65
C SER A 139 6.24 -22.62 -23.87
N LEU A 140 5.49 -21.83 -23.10
CA LEU A 140 5.57 -20.38 -23.04
C LEU A 140 6.71 -19.93 -22.14
N GLY A 141 6.84 -20.55 -20.97
CA GLY A 141 7.98 -20.39 -20.07
C GLY A 141 8.42 -21.71 -19.42
N SER A 142 9.46 -21.65 -18.59
CA SER A 142 9.84 -22.69 -17.64
C SER A 142 10.84 -22.18 -16.59
N SER A 143 10.66 -22.57 -15.32
CA SER A 143 11.50 -22.17 -14.19
C SER A 143 12.40 -23.31 -13.68
N GLN A 144 13.51 -22.94 -13.03
CA GLN A 144 14.36 -23.85 -12.25
C GLN A 144 14.82 -23.19 -10.96
N SER A 145 14.64 -23.87 -9.82
CA SER A 145 14.87 -23.28 -8.50
C SER A 145 15.95 -24.05 -7.72
N TYR A 146 16.89 -23.31 -7.12
CA TYR A 146 17.80 -23.89 -6.13
C TYR A 146 17.07 -24.11 -4.82
N LEU A 147 17.13 -25.35 -4.31
CA LEU A 147 16.41 -25.78 -3.12
C LEU A 147 17.33 -26.02 -1.91
N THR A 148 16.77 -25.73 -0.73
CA THR A 148 17.34 -26.09 0.57
C THR A 148 16.38 -26.99 1.33
N SER A 149 16.86 -28.12 1.85
CA SER A 149 16.07 -29.01 2.70
C SER A 149 16.09 -28.55 4.16
N LEU A 150 14.96 -28.68 4.84
CA LEU A 150 14.76 -28.33 6.24
C LEU A 150 13.79 -29.33 6.92
N SER A 151 13.72 -29.31 8.25
CA SER A 151 12.69 -30.09 8.95
C SER A 151 11.33 -29.40 8.87
N TYR A 152 10.24 -30.17 8.96
CA TYR A 152 8.90 -29.64 9.12
C TYR A 152 8.81 -28.61 10.27
N SER A 153 9.48 -28.88 11.40
CA SER A 153 9.51 -27.97 12.55
C SER A 153 10.27 -26.67 12.29
N SER A 154 11.29 -26.66 11.42
CA SER A 154 11.94 -25.44 10.96
C SER A 154 11.05 -24.64 10.01
N LEU A 155 10.36 -25.30 9.07
CA LEU A 155 9.45 -24.64 8.13
C LEU A 155 8.25 -24.02 8.85
N ALA A 156 7.54 -24.80 9.67
CA ALA A 156 6.40 -24.32 10.45
C ALA A 156 6.81 -23.23 11.46
N GLY A 157 7.99 -23.35 12.06
CA GLY A 157 8.56 -22.32 12.95
C GLY A 157 8.89 -21.01 12.23
N ALA A 158 9.41 -21.08 11.00
CA ALA A 158 9.70 -19.91 10.18
C ALA A 158 8.41 -19.21 9.72
N LEU A 159 7.45 -19.95 9.15
CA LEU A 159 6.13 -19.44 8.78
C LEU A 159 5.42 -18.78 9.98
N THR A 160 5.51 -19.37 11.18
CA THR A 160 4.95 -18.80 12.42
C THR A 160 5.66 -17.51 12.87
N ALA A 161 6.95 -17.37 12.58
CA ALA A 161 7.72 -16.16 12.92
C ALA A 161 7.52 -15.03 11.90
N ASP A 162 7.19 -15.37 10.66
CA ASP A 162 6.99 -14.46 9.53
C ASP A 162 5.54 -13.93 9.42
N ALA A 163 4.56 -14.65 9.97
CA ALA A 163 3.12 -14.36 9.82
C ALA A 163 2.68 -12.94 10.27
N THR A 164 2.65 -11.97 9.36
CA THR A 164 2.16 -10.60 9.62
C THR A 164 0.69 -10.41 9.25
N SER A 165 0.23 -11.04 8.18
CA SER A 165 -1.11 -10.83 7.60
C SER A 165 -2.21 -11.56 8.40
N ALA A 166 -3.46 -11.32 8.04
CA ALA A 166 -4.59 -12.09 8.59
C ALA A 166 -4.69 -13.50 7.99
N ASP A 167 -4.26 -13.66 6.73
CA ASP A 167 -4.24 -14.95 6.05
C ASP A 167 -3.11 -15.83 6.62
N ASP A 168 -1.91 -15.28 6.86
CA ASP A 168 -0.80 -16.02 7.48
C ASP A 168 -1.15 -16.53 8.86
N ARG A 169 -1.75 -15.67 9.71
CA ARG A 169 -2.16 -16.03 11.07
C ARG A 169 -3.28 -17.07 11.10
N SER A 170 -4.10 -17.15 10.04
CA SER A 170 -5.00 -18.28 9.82
C SER A 170 -4.20 -19.51 9.40
N ALA A 171 -3.35 -19.38 8.39
CA ALA A 171 -2.57 -20.45 7.78
C ALA A 171 -1.73 -21.20 8.82
N VAL A 172 -0.92 -20.50 9.62
CA VAL A 172 -0.05 -21.12 10.64
C VAL A 172 -0.84 -21.77 11.78
N ALA A 173 -2.05 -21.29 12.08
CA ALA A 173 -2.94 -21.94 13.05
C ALA A 173 -3.48 -23.29 12.56
N THR A 174 -3.34 -23.62 11.26
CA THR A 174 -3.70 -24.92 10.67
C THR A 174 -2.52 -25.91 10.59
N LEU A 175 -1.33 -25.53 11.08
CA LEU A 175 -0.13 -26.38 11.07
C LEU A 175 -0.11 -27.30 12.31
N PRO A 176 -0.13 -28.65 12.14
CA PRO A 176 -0.06 -29.55 13.28
C PRO A 176 1.29 -29.50 14.00
N ALA A 177 1.33 -29.89 15.28
CA ALA A 177 2.55 -29.90 16.11
C ALA A 177 3.66 -30.89 15.66
N SER A 178 3.36 -31.75 14.70
CA SER A 178 4.27 -32.70 14.05
C SER A 178 3.89 -32.82 12.58
N SER A 179 4.83 -33.21 11.71
CA SER A 179 4.58 -33.30 10.26
C SER A 179 3.30 -34.08 9.92
N PRO A 180 2.39 -33.55 9.10
CA PRO A 180 1.18 -34.25 8.68
C PRO A 180 1.47 -35.41 7.71
N VAL A 181 2.66 -35.45 7.10
CA VAL A 181 3.06 -36.41 6.06
C VAL A 181 4.48 -36.94 6.30
N ALA A 182 4.74 -38.17 5.84
CA ALA A 182 6.04 -38.84 6.01
C ALA A 182 6.97 -38.57 4.81
N GLY A 183 7.86 -37.59 4.96
CA GLY A 183 8.79 -37.18 3.91
C GLY A 183 9.80 -36.13 4.35
N ASN A 184 10.32 -35.40 3.37
CA ASN A 184 11.38 -34.40 3.50
C ASN A 184 10.84 -33.04 3.06
N PHE A 185 11.08 -31.99 3.85
CA PHE A 185 10.64 -30.64 3.49
C PHE A 185 11.75 -29.86 2.79
N TRP A 186 11.33 -28.95 1.92
CA TRP A 186 12.17 -28.09 1.12
C TRP A 186 11.59 -26.67 1.05
N THR A 187 12.46 -25.72 0.72
CA THR A 187 12.11 -24.35 0.30
C THR A 187 12.98 -23.99 -0.90
N THR A 188 12.56 -23.04 -1.74
CA THR A 188 13.52 -22.39 -2.64
C THR A 188 14.47 -21.51 -1.83
N THR A 189 15.64 -21.22 -2.39
CA THR A 189 16.61 -20.31 -1.78
C THR A 189 16.11 -18.87 -1.71
N ALA A 190 15.24 -18.45 -2.63
CA ALA A 190 14.52 -17.18 -2.55
C ALA A 190 13.55 -17.17 -1.35
N GLN A 191 12.68 -18.18 -1.26
CA GLN A 191 11.72 -18.32 -0.15
C GLN A 191 12.44 -18.41 1.21
N ALA A 192 13.57 -19.11 1.28
CA ALA A 192 14.39 -19.20 2.48
C ALA A 192 14.95 -17.83 2.93
N LYS A 193 15.14 -16.85 2.02
CA LYS A 193 15.56 -15.49 2.40
C LYS A 193 14.43 -14.72 3.08
N ALA A 194 13.21 -14.80 2.54
CA ALA A 194 12.03 -14.13 3.09
C ALA A 194 11.68 -14.70 4.48
N LEU A 195 11.57 -16.03 4.58
CA LEU A 195 11.39 -16.78 5.84
C LEU A 195 12.54 -16.66 6.88
N GLY A 196 13.54 -15.82 6.64
CA GLY A 196 14.67 -15.59 7.56
C GLY A 196 15.61 -16.80 7.76
N LEU A 197 15.45 -17.86 6.97
CA LEU A 197 16.24 -19.10 7.01
C LEU A 197 17.59 -18.96 6.27
N ALA A 198 17.73 -17.95 5.42
CA ALA A 198 18.93 -17.60 4.66
C ALA A 198 19.25 -16.10 4.77
N ALA A 199 20.46 -15.71 4.37
CA ALA A 199 20.86 -14.30 4.39
C ALA A 199 20.09 -13.48 3.35
N ALA A 200 19.26 -12.53 3.81
CA ALA A 200 18.37 -11.69 3.01
C ALA A 200 19.00 -11.15 1.71
N THR A 201 20.21 -10.62 1.76
CA THR A 201 20.94 -10.02 0.62
C THR A 201 22.02 -10.97 0.03
N GLY A 202 21.86 -12.28 0.22
CA GLY A 202 22.82 -13.29 -0.24
C GLY A 202 22.96 -13.33 -1.77
N ALA A 203 24.17 -13.00 -2.27
CA ALA A 203 24.48 -12.86 -3.69
C ALA A 203 24.61 -14.20 -4.48
N ALA A 204 24.13 -15.31 -3.93
CA ALA A 204 23.98 -16.56 -4.68
C ALA A 204 22.78 -16.45 -5.62
N LEU A 205 22.84 -17.14 -6.77
CA LEU A 205 21.71 -17.28 -7.67
C LEU A 205 20.63 -18.15 -7.01
N ASP A 206 19.37 -17.71 -7.02
CA ASP A 206 18.26 -18.43 -6.39
C ASP A 206 17.51 -19.32 -7.40
N GLY A 207 17.51 -18.93 -8.67
CA GLY A 207 16.95 -19.73 -9.76
C GLY A 207 17.16 -19.16 -11.16
N TYR A 208 16.49 -19.79 -12.12
CA TYR A 208 16.49 -19.47 -13.53
C TYR A 208 15.05 -19.41 -14.03
N VAL A 209 14.77 -18.52 -14.99
CA VAL A 209 13.54 -18.54 -15.79
C VAL A 209 13.91 -18.47 -17.27
N GLY A 210 13.17 -19.19 -18.10
CA GLY A 210 13.33 -19.16 -19.55
C GLY A 210 11.99 -18.96 -20.24
N PHE A 211 12.01 -18.28 -21.37
CA PHE A 211 10.81 -17.94 -22.13
C PHE A 211 10.91 -18.39 -23.58
N SER A 212 9.78 -18.68 -24.21
CA SER A 212 9.74 -19.24 -25.57
C SER A 212 10.36 -18.30 -26.60
N SER A 213 11.20 -18.86 -27.48
CA SER A 213 11.64 -18.20 -28.73
C SER A 213 10.87 -18.67 -29.96
N ALA A 214 9.96 -19.64 -29.80
CA ALA A 214 9.16 -20.24 -30.86
C ALA A 214 7.71 -19.74 -30.89
N LEU A 215 7.20 -19.21 -29.77
CA LEU A 215 5.81 -18.77 -29.63
C LEU A 215 5.70 -17.24 -29.64
N PRO A 216 4.63 -16.68 -30.25
CA PRO A 216 4.48 -15.24 -30.41
C PRO A 216 3.96 -14.58 -29.12
N PHE A 217 4.72 -13.62 -28.60
CA PHE A 217 4.38 -12.86 -27.40
C PHE A 217 3.92 -11.45 -27.74
N ASP A 218 2.93 -10.96 -26.98
CA ASP A 218 2.68 -9.53 -26.81
C ASP A 218 3.41 -9.04 -25.55
N TYR A 219 3.96 -7.84 -25.63
CA TYR A 219 4.80 -7.26 -24.56
C TYR A 219 4.12 -6.05 -23.89
N SER A 220 2.85 -5.79 -24.20
CA SER A 220 2.01 -4.81 -23.52
C SER A 220 0.62 -5.39 -23.25
N THR A 221 -0.04 -4.91 -22.21
CA THR A 221 -1.47 -5.16 -21.90
C THR A 221 -2.33 -3.91 -22.10
N SER A 222 -1.74 -2.80 -22.57
CA SER A 222 -2.35 -1.46 -22.66
C SER A 222 -3.66 -1.38 -23.42
N ASP A 223 -3.82 -2.25 -24.40
CA ASP A 223 -4.90 -2.30 -25.39
C ASP A 223 -5.48 -3.73 -25.51
N GLY A 224 -5.23 -4.56 -24.48
CA GLY A 224 -5.47 -6.01 -24.49
C GLY A 224 -4.22 -6.79 -24.89
N ILE A 225 -4.41 -8.02 -25.36
CA ILE A 225 -3.37 -8.86 -25.98
C ILE A 225 -3.80 -9.15 -27.42
N THR A 226 -2.86 -9.06 -28.37
CA THR A 226 -3.16 -9.31 -29.78
C THR A 226 -3.70 -10.73 -30.02
N ALA A 227 -4.71 -10.87 -30.88
CA ALA A 227 -5.27 -12.18 -31.20
C ALA A 227 -4.20 -13.10 -31.85
N GLY A 228 -3.93 -14.24 -31.21
CA GLY A 228 -2.88 -15.17 -31.62
C GLY A 228 -1.49 -14.93 -31.03
N THR A 229 -1.32 -13.94 -30.14
CA THR A 229 -0.13 -13.79 -29.27
C THR A 229 -0.48 -14.13 -27.82
N TYR A 230 0.54 -14.30 -26.96
CA TYR A 230 0.39 -14.60 -25.54
C TYR A 230 0.84 -13.42 -24.66
N ASP A 231 0.23 -13.26 -23.48
CA ASP A 231 0.60 -12.23 -22.49
C ASP A 231 1.99 -12.52 -21.88
N PHE A 232 3.01 -11.79 -22.35
CA PHE A 232 4.36 -11.97 -21.83
C PHE A 232 4.50 -11.53 -20.37
N ASN A 233 3.72 -10.54 -19.92
CA ASN A 233 3.80 -10.06 -18.54
C ASN A 233 3.19 -11.08 -17.57
N GLY A 234 2.04 -11.67 -17.93
CA GLY A 234 1.46 -12.80 -17.19
C GLY A 234 2.42 -13.98 -17.09
N VAL A 235 3.02 -14.41 -18.21
CA VAL A 235 4.01 -15.50 -18.24
C VAL A 235 5.27 -15.13 -17.45
N ALA A 236 5.76 -13.90 -17.50
CA ALA A 236 6.90 -13.48 -16.69
C ALA A 236 6.60 -13.50 -15.18
N LEU A 237 5.39 -13.13 -14.76
CA LEU A 237 4.95 -13.19 -13.37
C LEU A 237 4.75 -14.63 -12.88
N HIS A 238 4.29 -15.52 -13.75
CA HIS A 238 4.20 -16.97 -13.50
C HIS A 238 5.57 -17.55 -13.12
N GLU A 239 6.55 -17.47 -14.04
CA GLU A 239 7.85 -18.14 -13.88
C GLU A 239 8.70 -17.53 -12.75
N LEU A 240 8.59 -16.22 -12.50
CA LEU A 240 9.31 -15.55 -11.41
C LEU A 240 8.81 -15.98 -10.03
N THR A 241 7.51 -16.24 -9.87
CA THR A 241 6.91 -16.58 -8.56
C THR A 241 7.19 -18.02 -8.14
N GLU A 242 7.44 -18.92 -9.09
CA GLU A 242 7.89 -20.29 -8.81
C GLU A 242 9.33 -20.34 -8.28
N VAL A 243 10.22 -19.48 -8.81
CA VAL A 243 11.55 -19.27 -8.23
C VAL A 243 11.43 -18.72 -6.80
N MET A 244 10.43 -17.88 -6.54
CA MET A 244 10.07 -17.40 -5.20
C MET A 244 9.38 -18.47 -4.32
N GLY A 245 9.06 -19.66 -4.83
CA GLY A 245 8.59 -20.79 -4.03
C GLY A 245 7.12 -21.18 -4.20
N ARG A 246 6.41 -20.60 -5.17
CA ARG A 246 5.10 -21.09 -5.63
C ARG A 246 5.26 -22.43 -6.36
N ILE A 247 5.30 -23.53 -5.61
CA ILE A 247 5.58 -24.90 -6.10
C ILE A 247 4.71 -25.87 -5.29
N LEU A 248 4.31 -27.02 -5.84
CA LEU A 248 3.53 -28.04 -5.11
C LEU A 248 4.13 -29.46 -5.27
N PHE A 249 5.15 -29.77 -4.47
CA PHE A 249 5.97 -30.99 -4.66
C PHE A 249 5.24 -32.34 -4.49
N THR A 250 4.15 -32.41 -3.71
CA THR A 250 3.21 -33.57 -3.67
C THR A 250 3.87 -34.96 -3.59
N GLY A 251 4.98 -35.06 -2.86
CA GLY A 251 5.69 -36.32 -2.60
C GLY A 251 6.71 -36.71 -3.68
N MET A 252 7.05 -35.82 -4.62
CA MET A 252 7.98 -36.13 -5.71
C MET A 252 9.39 -36.51 -5.23
N THR A 253 10.20 -37.03 -6.16
CA THR A 253 11.62 -37.37 -5.89
C THR A 253 12.54 -36.23 -6.32
N ILE A 254 13.23 -35.62 -5.37
CA ILE A 254 14.19 -34.53 -5.60
C ILE A 254 15.61 -35.10 -5.44
N GLY A 255 16.34 -35.23 -6.55
CA GLY A 255 17.66 -35.88 -6.55
C GLY A 255 17.56 -37.38 -6.23
N THR A 256 17.97 -37.78 -5.03
CA THR A 256 17.75 -39.14 -4.50
C THR A 256 16.67 -39.21 -3.41
N THR A 257 16.07 -38.06 -3.07
CA THR A 257 15.16 -37.91 -1.94
C THR A 257 13.71 -38.05 -2.38
N ALA A 258 13.14 -39.24 -2.20
CA ALA A 258 11.71 -39.49 -2.38
C ALA A 258 10.87 -38.79 -1.28
N ASN A 259 9.56 -38.65 -1.54
CA ASN A 259 8.59 -38.04 -0.64
C ASN A 259 9.01 -36.61 -0.24
N SER A 260 9.17 -35.74 -1.23
CA SER A 260 9.50 -34.32 -1.02
C SER A 260 8.24 -33.46 -0.95
N TYR A 261 8.24 -32.47 -0.05
CA TYR A 261 7.14 -31.55 0.20
C TYR A 261 7.64 -30.12 0.46
N ASP A 262 6.79 -29.12 0.28
CA ASP A 262 7.08 -27.69 0.50
C ASP A 262 6.07 -27.00 1.44
N ALA A 263 5.96 -25.67 1.39
CA ALA A 263 4.98 -24.89 2.15
C ALA A 263 3.58 -24.91 1.52
N TYR A 264 3.46 -25.12 0.22
CA TYR A 264 2.20 -25.11 -0.52
C TYR A 264 1.47 -26.45 -0.36
N ASP A 265 2.21 -27.57 -0.28
CA ASP A 265 1.73 -28.84 0.27
C ASP A 265 1.10 -28.65 1.67
N LEU A 266 1.65 -27.75 2.48
CA LEU A 266 1.11 -27.39 3.80
C LEU A 266 -0.07 -26.41 3.76
N PHE A 267 -0.59 -26.05 2.57
CA PHE A 267 -1.85 -25.32 2.38
C PHE A 267 -2.76 -25.91 1.29
N HIS A 268 -2.44 -27.10 0.75
CA HIS A 268 -3.28 -27.85 -0.17
C HIS A 268 -4.33 -28.68 0.59
N TYR A 269 -5.61 -28.56 0.20
CA TYR A 269 -6.75 -29.26 0.78
C TYR A 269 -7.69 -29.81 -0.28
N ALA A 270 -8.21 -31.02 -0.05
CA ALA A 270 -9.31 -31.59 -0.82
C ALA A 270 -10.69 -31.25 -0.21
N SER A 271 -10.75 -31.03 1.12
CA SER A 271 -11.95 -30.56 1.83
C SER A 271 -11.61 -30.03 3.23
N ALA A 272 -12.58 -29.43 3.93
CA ALA A 272 -12.41 -28.94 5.29
C ALA A 272 -11.90 -30.03 6.26
N GLY A 273 -10.75 -29.78 6.88
CA GLY A 273 -10.02 -30.71 7.75
C GLY A 273 -9.17 -31.74 7.01
N VAL A 274 -9.20 -31.80 5.67
CA VAL A 274 -8.55 -32.83 4.85
C VAL A 274 -7.51 -32.21 3.92
N ARG A 275 -6.27 -32.21 4.39
CA ARG A 275 -5.08 -31.87 3.60
C ARG A 275 -4.84 -32.89 2.50
N ASP A 276 -4.26 -32.44 1.40
CA ASP A 276 -3.90 -33.31 0.28
C ASP A 276 -2.43 -33.14 -0.11
N PHE A 277 -1.83 -34.24 -0.56
CA PHE A 277 -0.41 -34.40 -0.87
C PHE A 277 -0.25 -35.14 -2.21
N SER A 278 -1.23 -35.01 -3.11
CA SER A 278 -1.32 -35.64 -4.43
C SER A 278 -1.42 -34.61 -5.55
N ALA A 279 -0.67 -34.80 -6.64
CA ALA A 279 -0.74 -33.98 -7.86
C ALA A 279 -1.98 -34.27 -8.75
N SER A 280 -2.75 -35.33 -8.44
CA SER A 280 -3.83 -35.83 -9.33
C SER A 280 -5.21 -35.90 -8.67
N THR A 281 -5.32 -35.46 -7.41
CA THR A 281 -6.58 -35.39 -6.69
C THR A 281 -7.09 -33.94 -6.76
N PRO A 282 -8.38 -33.68 -7.05
CA PRO A 282 -8.90 -32.32 -7.09
C PRO A 282 -8.88 -31.65 -5.72
N GLY A 283 -8.12 -30.56 -5.62
CA GLY A 283 -7.94 -29.78 -4.39
C GLY A 283 -7.67 -28.29 -4.66
N TYR A 284 -7.44 -27.56 -3.58
CA TYR A 284 -7.32 -26.10 -3.59
C TYR A 284 -6.41 -25.58 -2.48
N LEU A 285 -5.90 -24.36 -2.69
CA LEU A 285 -5.21 -23.60 -1.66
C LEU A 285 -6.22 -23.17 -0.58
N SER A 286 -5.86 -23.36 0.69
CA SER A 286 -6.64 -22.86 1.83
C SER A 286 -5.76 -22.59 3.06
N PHE A 287 -6.01 -21.43 3.67
CA PHE A 287 -5.37 -20.95 4.91
C PHE A 287 -6.26 -21.13 6.15
N ASP A 288 -7.51 -21.60 6.02
CA ASP A 288 -8.49 -21.69 7.12
C ASP A 288 -8.95 -23.14 7.41
N GLY A 289 -8.05 -24.09 7.18
CA GLY A 289 -8.28 -25.50 7.44
C GLY A 289 -9.00 -26.23 6.32
N GLY A 290 -9.02 -25.69 5.10
CA GLY A 290 -9.84 -26.20 4.00
C GLY A 290 -11.29 -25.73 4.05
N THR A 291 -11.61 -24.67 4.80
CA THR A 291 -12.98 -24.17 4.94
C THR A 291 -13.37 -23.27 3.76
N THR A 292 -12.44 -22.44 3.30
CA THR A 292 -12.52 -21.59 2.12
C THR A 292 -11.55 -22.09 1.06
N ASN A 293 -12.03 -22.21 -0.18
CA ASN A 293 -11.20 -22.36 -1.38
C ASN A 293 -10.68 -20.97 -1.80
N ALA A 294 -9.36 -20.77 -1.76
CA ALA A 294 -8.71 -19.52 -2.14
C ALA A 294 -8.20 -19.51 -3.60
N GLY A 295 -7.94 -20.69 -4.16
CA GLY A 295 -7.50 -20.92 -5.54
C GLY A 295 -7.52 -22.42 -5.83
N THR A 296 -8.08 -22.84 -6.97
CA THR A 296 -8.25 -24.27 -7.30
C THR A 296 -7.05 -24.76 -8.10
N PHE A 297 -6.37 -25.80 -7.62
CA PHE A 297 -5.17 -26.34 -8.26
C PHE A 297 -5.50 -27.14 -9.52
N ASN A 298 -4.56 -27.13 -10.47
CA ASN A 298 -4.67 -27.89 -11.71
C ASN A 298 -4.44 -29.40 -11.46
N THR A 299 -5.33 -30.22 -12.02
CA THR A 299 -5.14 -31.69 -12.11
C THR A 299 -5.18 -32.19 -13.56
N ALA A 300 -5.14 -31.29 -14.55
CA ALA A 300 -5.16 -31.66 -15.97
C ALA A 300 -3.76 -32.05 -16.43
N SER A 301 -3.67 -33.22 -17.09
CA SER A 301 -2.43 -33.80 -17.58
C SER A 301 -1.68 -32.85 -18.53
N GLY A 302 -0.43 -32.54 -18.19
CA GLY A 302 0.44 -31.70 -19.02
C GLY A 302 0.47 -30.22 -18.65
N GLY A 303 -0.04 -29.84 -17.47
CA GLY A 303 0.32 -28.61 -16.76
C GLY A 303 0.95 -28.95 -15.40
N ASP A 304 1.47 -27.97 -14.66
CA ASP A 304 1.92 -28.20 -13.27
C ASP A 304 0.71 -28.43 -12.34
N ALA A 305 0.94 -29.03 -11.16
CA ALA A 305 -0.09 -29.17 -10.13
C ALA A 305 -0.11 -27.97 -9.15
N GLY A 306 1.00 -27.25 -8.99
CA GLY A 306 1.08 -26.02 -8.18
C GLY A 306 0.50 -24.79 -8.85
N ASP A 307 0.06 -24.93 -10.09
CA ASP A 307 -0.65 -23.92 -10.87
C ASP A 307 -2.16 -23.95 -10.64
N TRP A 308 -2.84 -22.87 -10.97
CA TRP A 308 -4.29 -22.83 -11.01
C TRP A 308 -4.88 -23.63 -12.19
N ALA A 309 -5.98 -24.30 -11.92
CA ALA A 309 -6.85 -24.86 -12.95
C ALA A 309 -7.50 -23.73 -13.76
N SER A 310 -7.68 -23.93 -15.08
CA SER A 310 -8.29 -22.94 -15.99
C SER A 310 -9.73 -22.54 -15.63
N SER A 311 -10.37 -23.18 -14.64
CA SER A 311 -11.61 -22.73 -14.00
C SER A 311 -11.45 -21.43 -13.20
N MET A 312 -10.23 -21.01 -12.88
CA MET A 312 -9.92 -19.71 -12.26
C MET A 312 -10.01 -18.53 -13.24
N GLY A 313 -10.09 -18.78 -14.56
CA GLY A 313 -10.29 -17.75 -15.59
C GLY A 313 -9.03 -17.47 -16.41
N HIS A 314 -8.70 -16.19 -16.62
CA HIS A 314 -7.47 -15.74 -17.26
C HIS A 314 -6.61 -15.02 -16.23
N ASP A 315 -5.64 -15.75 -15.71
CA ASP A 315 -4.91 -15.45 -14.48
C ASP A 315 -3.43 -15.86 -14.69
N ALA A 316 -2.50 -15.10 -14.11
CA ALA A 316 -1.07 -15.31 -14.31
C ALA A 316 -0.57 -16.67 -13.79
N PHE A 317 -1.17 -17.21 -12.72
CA PHE A 317 -0.76 -18.46 -12.07
C PHE A 317 -1.45 -19.71 -12.65
N ASN A 318 -2.24 -19.58 -13.72
CA ASN A 318 -2.84 -20.71 -14.45
C ASN A 318 -1.81 -21.67 -15.06
N ALA A 319 -2.13 -22.96 -15.10
CA ALA A 319 -1.31 -24.00 -15.75
C ALA A 319 -1.28 -23.92 -17.29
N PHE A 320 -2.25 -23.20 -17.86
CA PHE A 320 -2.42 -23.05 -19.31
C PHE A 320 -2.88 -21.62 -19.64
N SER A 321 -2.17 -20.96 -20.56
CA SER A 321 -2.60 -19.68 -21.14
C SER A 321 -3.26 -19.88 -22.49
N SER A 322 -4.41 -19.23 -22.71
CA SER A 322 -4.93 -18.98 -24.06
C SER A 322 -4.14 -17.85 -24.75
N SER A 323 -4.28 -17.71 -26.08
CA SER A 323 -3.79 -16.54 -26.82
C SER A 323 -4.86 -15.45 -26.92
N GLY A 324 -4.46 -14.19 -27.05
CA GLY A 324 -5.37 -13.05 -27.17
C GLY A 324 -6.12 -12.68 -25.88
N VAL A 325 -5.62 -13.11 -24.71
CA VAL A 325 -6.20 -12.79 -23.39
C VAL A 325 -5.13 -12.26 -22.45
N VAL A 326 -5.48 -11.26 -21.64
CA VAL A 326 -4.64 -10.77 -20.53
C VAL A 326 -4.72 -11.78 -19.39
N ASN A 327 -3.58 -12.23 -18.88
CA ASN A 327 -3.48 -13.07 -17.69
C ASN A 327 -3.01 -12.19 -16.52
N ALA A 328 -3.97 -11.52 -15.88
CA ALA A 328 -3.67 -10.61 -14.77
C ALA A 328 -3.28 -11.40 -13.51
N VAL A 329 -2.44 -10.81 -12.67
CA VAL A 329 -2.25 -11.31 -11.29
C VAL A 329 -3.48 -10.97 -10.47
N SER A 330 -4.06 -11.96 -9.81
CA SER A 330 -5.29 -11.83 -9.02
C SER A 330 -5.02 -11.63 -7.52
N THR A 331 -6.09 -11.40 -6.76
CA THR A 331 -6.02 -11.39 -5.29
C THR A 331 -5.75 -12.80 -4.72
N ALA A 332 -6.03 -13.88 -5.46
CA ALA A 332 -5.70 -15.23 -5.03
C ALA A 332 -4.18 -15.43 -5.06
N ASP A 333 -3.54 -15.02 -6.14
CA ASP A 333 -2.09 -15.11 -6.37
C ASP A 333 -1.27 -14.45 -5.26
N LEU A 334 -1.62 -13.20 -4.94
CA LEU A 334 -0.90 -12.47 -3.89
C LEU A 334 -1.13 -13.12 -2.52
N ARG A 335 -2.34 -13.63 -2.22
CA ARG A 335 -2.60 -14.40 -0.99
C ARG A 335 -1.84 -15.72 -0.95
N ALA A 336 -1.60 -16.33 -2.10
CA ALA A 336 -0.83 -17.56 -2.22
C ALA A 336 0.65 -17.33 -1.92
N MET A 337 1.22 -16.22 -2.40
CA MET A 337 2.59 -15.80 -2.05
C MET A 337 2.74 -15.45 -0.57
N ASP A 338 1.75 -14.75 0.00
CA ASP A 338 1.68 -14.35 1.42
C ASP A 338 1.91 -15.55 2.36
N VAL A 339 1.04 -16.56 2.26
CA VAL A 339 1.00 -17.68 3.21
C VAL A 339 2.17 -18.67 3.08
N ILE A 340 2.97 -18.58 2.01
CA ILE A 340 4.22 -19.34 1.85
C ILE A 340 5.47 -18.56 2.29
N GLY A 341 5.30 -17.34 2.80
CA GLY A 341 6.35 -16.50 3.39
C GLY A 341 6.81 -15.34 2.50
N TRP A 342 5.89 -14.56 1.95
CA TRP A 342 6.18 -13.30 1.25
C TRP A 342 5.21 -12.20 1.65
N ASN A 343 5.58 -11.41 2.65
CA ASN A 343 4.76 -10.38 3.28
C ASN A 343 4.20 -9.37 2.26
N ARG A 344 2.90 -9.48 1.93
CA ARG A 344 2.27 -8.58 0.95
C ARG A 344 2.33 -7.11 1.35
N ALA A 345 2.41 -6.26 0.34
CA ALA A 345 2.10 -4.84 0.41
C ALA A 345 0.58 -4.61 0.55
N VAL A 346 -0.03 -5.07 1.65
CA VAL A 346 -1.42 -4.75 1.98
C VAL A 346 -1.58 -3.22 2.11
N PRO A 347 -2.42 -2.56 1.28
CA PRO A 347 -2.73 -1.15 1.47
C PRO A 347 -3.48 -1.00 2.79
N SER A 348 -2.82 -0.42 3.79
CA SER A 348 -3.40 -0.29 5.12
C SER A 348 -4.65 0.59 5.07
N THR A 349 -5.71 0.15 5.75
CA THR A 349 -6.97 0.89 5.82
C THR A 349 -6.75 2.24 6.52
N PRO A 350 -7.20 3.38 5.95
CA PRO A 350 -7.19 4.64 6.67
C PRO A 350 -8.13 4.56 7.89
N THR A 351 -7.73 5.14 9.02
CA THR A 351 -8.43 5.02 10.30
C THR A 351 -9.32 6.23 10.63
N GLY A 352 -9.22 7.30 9.85
CA GLY A 352 -10.05 8.50 9.97
C GLY A 352 -9.49 9.66 9.16
N VAL A 353 -9.83 10.90 9.52
CA VAL A 353 -9.22 12.12 8.97
C VAL A 353 -8.77 13.09 10.07
N ALA A 354 -7.82 13.95 9.74
CA ALA A 354 -7.42 15.10 10.53
C ALA A 354 -7.77 16.39 9.77
N ALA A 355 -8.33 17.38 10.48
CA ALA A 355 -8.74 18.65 9.90
C ALA A 355 -7.97 19.82 10.52
N SER A 356 -7.58 20.78 9.67
CA SER A 356 -6.80 21.97 10.04
C SER A 356 -7.28 23.22 9.31
N ALA A 357 -7.26 24.38 9.96
CA ALA A 357 -7.79 25.61 9.39
C ALA A 357 -6.95 26.13 8.20
N VAL A 358 -7.63 26.56 7.13
CA VAL A 358 -7.00 27.24 5.97
C VAL A 358 -6.80 28.72 6.32
N SER A 359 -5.94 29.02 7.30
CA SER A 359 -5.82 30.36 7.90
C SER A 359 -5.57 31.47 6.86
N ALA A 360 -4.86 31.18 5.77
CA ALA A 360 -4.58 32.11 4.69
C ALA A 360 -5.82 32.58 3.88
N ALA A 361 -6.97 31.90 4.01
CA ALA A 361 -8.24 32.30 3.40
C ALA A 361 -9.16 33.09 4.36
N LEU A 362 -8.82 33.18 5.65
CA LEU A 362 -9.69 33.61 6.74
C LEU A 362 -10.19 35.07 6.61
N ALA A 363 -9.35 35.96 6.07
CA ALA A 363 -9.75 37.35 5.80
C ALA A 363 -10.84 37.46 4.70
N GLY A 364 -10.95 36.46 3.82
CA GLY A 364 -11.94 36.39 2.76
C GLY A 364 -13.13 35.47 3.06
N SER A 365 -13.12 34.75 4.19
CA SER A 365 -14.19 33.81 4.52
C SER A 365 -15.38 34.46 5.22
N GLN A 366 -15.21 35.63 5.82
CA GLN A 366 -16.24 36.33 6.59
C GLN A 366 -17.14 37.18 5.67
N GLY A 367 -18.45 36.91 5.69
CA GLY A 367 -19.48 37.70 5.01
C GLY A 367 -20.38 38.44 6.00
N ALA A 368 -21.32 39.26 5.48
CA ALA A 368 -22.13 40.16 6.30
C ALA A 368 -23.22 39.48 7.17
N SER A 369 -23.45 38.18 7.04
CA SER A 369 -24.45 37.41 7.80
C SER A 369 -24.22 35.88 7.73
N GLY A 370 -22.95 35.48 7.59
CA GLY A 370 -22.56 34.11 7.25
C GLY A 370 -21.20 34.06 6.56
N LEU A 371 -20.74 32.86 6.19
CA LEU A 371 -19.50 32.67 5.43
C LEU A 371 -19.68 33.01 3.95
N ALA A 372 -18.66 33.63 3.36
CA ALA A 372 -18.63 34.01 1.94
C ALA A 372 -18.67 32.79 1.00
N ALA A 373 -19.22 32.98 -0.20
CA ALA A 373 -19.35 31.91 -1.19
C ALA A 373 -17.98 31.36 -1.63
N GLY A 374 -17.81 30.04 -1.63
CA GLY A 374 -16.57 29.37 -2.02
C GLY A 374 -15.42 29.46 -1.00
N ALA A 375 -15.61 30.12 0.14
CA ALA A 375 -14.56 30.34 1.14
C ALA A 375 -13.98 29.02 1.67
N ALA A 376 -12.65 28.85 1.58
CA ALA A 376 -11.95 27.69 2.11
C ALA A 376 -11.81 27.77 3.63
N LEU A 377 -12.23 26.71 4.33
CA LEU A 377 -12.36 26.68 5.79
C LEU A 377 -11.33 25.73 6.41
N ALA A 378 -11.31 24.48 5.95
CA ALA A 378 -10.45 23.43 6.50
C ALA A 378 -9.76 22.60 5.41
N ALA A 379 -8.46 22.36 5.59
CA ALA A 379 -7.72 21.32 4.90
C ALA A 379 -7.84 20.02 5.71
N VAL A 380 -8.31 18.96 5.04
CA VAL A 380 -8.58 17.63 5.57
C VAL A 380 -7.61 16.64 4.93
N VAL A 381 -6.97 15.81 5.74
CA VAL A 381 -6.04 14.75 5.31
C VAL A 381 -6.38 13.44 6.00
N GLN A 382 -6.01 12.31 5.40
CA GLN A 382 -6.21 10.99 5.97
C GLN A 382 -5.37 10.79 7.24
N VAL A 383 -5.88 9.96 8.15
CA VAL A 383 -5.14 9.45 9.31
C VAL A 383 -5.04 7.94 9.17
N GLY A 384 -3.85 7.39 9.46
CA GLY A 384 -3.53 6.01 9.08
C GLY A 384 -3.41 5.85 7.56
N GLY A 385 -3.41 4.59 7.12
CA GLY A 385 -3.21 4.22 5.73
C GLY A 385 -1.77 4.33 5.22
N SER A 386 -1.54 3.88 3.98
CA SER A 386 -0.24 3.97 3.31
C SER A 386 0.10 5.43 2.95
N SER A 387 1.33 5.85 3.26
CA SER A 387 1.86 7.16 2.86
C SER A 387 2.08 7.31 1.35
N ALA A 388 2.07 6.21 0.60
CA ALA A 388 2.11 6.18 -0.86
C ALA A 388 0.72 5.92 -1.50
N GLY A 389 -0.33 5.73 -0.69
CA GLY A 389 -1.69 5.50 -1.18
C GLY A 389 -2.31 6.73 -1.86
N SER A 390 -3.38 6.52 -2.63
CA SER A 390 -4.16 7.59 -3.25
C SER A 390 -5.52 7.68 -2.56
N TYR A 391 -5.94 8.88 -2.15
CA TYR A 391 -7.09 9.06 -1.26
C TYR A 391 -8.17 9.95 -1.86
N SER A 392 -9.41 9.49 -1.70
CA SER A 392 -10.64 10.24 -1.98
C SER A 392 -11.36 10.59 -0.67
N TYR A 393 -12.20 11.61 -0.71
CA TYR A 393 -12.95 12.08 0.44
C TYR A 393 -14.40 12.37 0.06
N THR A 394 -15.35 11.90 0.87
CA THR A 394 -16.79 12.18 0.72
C THR A 394 -17.30 13.03 1.88
N LEU A 395 -18.22 13.95 1.59
CA LEU A 395 -18.84 14.83 2.57
C LEU A 395 -20.27 14.37 2.88
N GLY A 396 -20.63 14.35 4.17
CA GLY A 396 -21.95 14.04 4.67
C GLY A 396 -22.29 14.84 5.92
N GLY A 397 -23.32 14.40 6.65
CA GLY A 397 -23.79 15.04 7.87
C GLY A 397 -24.88 16.11 7.65
N THR A 398 -25.33 16.72 8.74
CA THR A 398 -26.46 17.65 8.75
C THR A 398 -26.03 19.02 8.24
N GLY A 399 -26.54 19.39 7.07
CA GLY A 399 -26.26 20.66 6.42
C GLY A 399 -25.11 20.64 5.40
N ALA A 400 -24.56 19.45 5.08
CA ALA A 400 -23.49 19.26 4.08
C ALA A 400 -23.76 19.91 2.71
N ALA A 401 -25.02 20.03 2.30
CA ALA A 401 -25.43 20.70 1.06
C ALA A 401 -25.10 22.21 1.01
N ALA A 402 -24.74 22.84 2.12
CA ALA A 402 -24.24 24.21 2.17
C ALA A 402 -22.72 24.33 1.91
N PHE A 403 -22.02 23.21 1.72
CA PHE A 403 -20.56 23.15 1.60
C PHE A 403 -20.11 22.36 0.36
N THR A 404 -18.83 22.44 0.05
CA THR A 404 -18.15 21.58 -0.93
C THR A 404 -16.88 20.98 -0.32
N LEU A 405 -16.48 19.80 -0.80
CA LEU A 405 -15.25 19.13 -0.39
C LEU A 405 -14.47 18.74 -1.65
N ALA A 406 -13.44 19.52 -1.98
CA ALA A 406 -12.66 19.36 -3.20
C ALA A 406 -11.35 18.62 -2.92
N THR A 407 -11.16 17.43 -3.51
CA THR A 407 -9.94 16.62 -3.34
C THR A 407 -8.85 17.01 -4.35
N ALA A 408 -7.63 17.23 -3.88
CA ALA A 408 -6.44 17.45 -4.70
C ALA A 408 -5.17 16.99 -3.96
N ALA A 409 -4.27 16.27 -4.65
CA ALA A 409 -2.99 15.80 -4.12
C ALA A 409 -3.10 15.11 -2.74
N ASN A 410 -4.02 14.14 -2.62
CA ASN A 410 -4.34 13.37 -1.40
C ASN A 410 -4.88 14.17 -0.20
N ALA A 411 -5.05 15.49 -0.31
CA ALA A 411 -5.81 16.29 0.66
C ALA A 411 -7.18 16.67 0.10
N ALA A 412 -8.11 17.09 0.97
CA ALA A 412 -9.35 17.72 0.56
C ALA A 412 -9.53 19.09 1.25
N THR A 413 -10.04 20.07 0.50
CA THR A 413 -10.42 21.37 1.03
C THR A 413 -11.92 21.41 1.25
N LEU A 414 -12.35 21.58 2.50
CA LEU A 414 -13.71 21.90 2.88
C LEU A 414 -13.93 23.41 2.69
N SER A 415 -14.91 23.77 1.86
CA SER A 415 -15.28 25.15 1.56
C SER A 415 -16.77 25.41 1.78
N ALA A 416 -17.12 26.66 2.05
CA ALA A 416 -18.48 27.17 1.91
C ALA A 416 -18.98 26.99 0.46
N GLY A 417 -20.26 26.67 0.29
CA GLY A 417 -20.87 26.45 -1.02
C GLY A 417 -20.96 27.73 -1.88
N ALA A 418 -21.43 27.56 -3.13
CA ALA A 418 -21.53 28.67 -4.09
C ALA A 418 -22.55 29.78 -3.70
N ALA A 419 -23.39 29.55 -2.70
CA ALA A 419 -24.31 30.53 -2.12
C ALA A 419 -23.80 31.18 -0.82
N GLY A 420 -22.61 30.79 -0.34
CA GLY A 420 -22.18 31.03 1.04
C GLY A 420 -22.83 30.06 2.04
N VAL A 421 -22.58 30.28 3.32
CA VAL A 421 -23.16 29.51 4.45
C VAL A 421 -23.79 30.50 5.42
N ALA A 422 -25.07 30.34 5.75
CA ALA A 422 -25.76 31.25 6.66
C ALA A 422 -25.28 31.10 8.11
N GLY A 423 -25.35 32.19 8.87
CA GLY A 423 -25.12 32.18 10.31
C GLY A 423 -26.33 32.64 11.13
N ALA A 424 -26.25 32.53 12.46
CA ALA A 424 -27.32 32.91 13.38
C ALA A 424 -26.75 33.36 14.73
N ALA A 425 -27.47 34.24 15.44
CA ALA A 425 -26.93 34.97 16.60
C ALA A 425 -26.59 34.13 17.86
N GLY A 426 -27.00 32.86 17.87
CA GLY A 426 -26.62 31.87 18.88
C GLY A 426 -25.59 30.84 18.39
N GLY A 427 -25.05 31.04 17.17
CA GLY A 427 -24.30 30.07 16.38
C GLY A 427 -25.23 29.14 15.58
N GLN A 428 -25.15 29.18 14.25
CA GLN A 428 -25.74 28.15 13.39
C GLN A 428 -24.78 26.96 13.30
N LEU A 429 -25.19 25.80 13.81
CA LEU A 429 -24.44 24.55 13.69
C LEU A 429 -24.66 23.89 12.32
N TYR A 430 -23.56 23.40 11.76
CA TYR A 430 -23.51 22.47 10.63
C TYR A 430 -22.68 21.26 11.08
N ALA A 431 -23.35 20.17 11.44
CA ALA A 431 -22.73 18.95 11.97
C ALA A 431 -22.35 18.02 10.82
N LEU A 432 -21.16 18.26 10.24
CA LEU A 432 -20.69 17.58 9.04
C LEU A 432 -19.97 16.27 9.38
N THR A 433 -19.83 15.41 8.38
CA THR A 433 -18.98 14.23 8.45
C THR A 433 -18.13 14.11 7.19
N VAL A 434 -16.92 13.57 7.35
CA VAL A 434 -16.05 13.19 6.24
C VAL A 434 -15.67 11.72 6.36
N GLN A 435 -15.75 11.01 5.25
CA GLN A 435 -15.15 9.68 5.12
C GLN A 435 -14.02 9.77 4.09
N THR A 436 -12.87 9.17 4.40
CA THR A 436 -11.79 8.98 3.43
C THR A 436 -11.77 7.53 2.96
N THR A 437 -11.46 7.33 1.69
CA THR A 437 -11.35 6.01 1.05
C THR A 437 -10.07 5.96 0.26
N ASP A 438 -9.23 4.97 0.54
CA ASP A 438 -8.09 4.61 -0.30
C ASP A 438 -8.62 4.13 -1.66
N THR A 439 -8.31 4.87 -2.72
CA THR A 439 -8.77 4.58 -4.08
C THR A 439 -8.05 3.41 -4.72
N THR A 440 -6.91 2.96 -4.16
CA THR A 440 -6.15 1.81 -4.65
C THR A 440 -6.75 0.50 -4.15
N SER A 441 -7.18 0.42 -2.88
CA SER A 441 -7.81 -0.79 -2.31
C SER A 441 -9.33 -0.75 -2.21
N GLY A 442 -9.96 0.42 -2.34
CA GLY A 442 -11.37 0.63 -2.04
C GLY A 442 -11.71 0.67 -0.54
N ASN A 443 -10.71 0.52 0.35
CA ASN A 443 -10.92 0.51 1.80
C ASN A 443 -11.29 1.90 2.33
N ALA A 444 -12.48 2.00 2.91
CA ALA A 444 -13.00 3.22 3.51
C ALA A 444 -12.75 3.27 5.04
N ALA A 445 -12.36 4.44 5.54
CA ALA A 445 -12.23 4.72 6.96
C ALA A 445 -13.60 4.74 7.68
N PRO A 446 -13.63 4.66 9.02
CA PRO A 446 -14.77 5.10 9.81
C PRO A 446 -15.13 6.57 9.50
N VAL A 447 -16.44 6.85 9.43
CA VAL A 447 -16.97 8.20 9.20
C VAL A 447 -16.56 9.12 10.37
N SER A 448 -15.83 10.19 10.06
CA SER A 448 -15.26 11.11 11.04
C SER A 448 -16.10 12.40 11.12
N PRO A 449 -16.56 12.85 12.31
CA PRO A 449 -17.31 14.09 12.45
C PRO A 449 -16.41 15.33 12.39
N ILE A 450 -16.92 16.42 11.80
CA ILE A 450 -16.31 17.76 11.80
C ILE A 450 -17.45 18.77 11.89
N ASP A 451 -17.43 19.67 12.88
CA ASP A 451 -18.48 20.69 13.03
C ASP A 451 -18.05 22.04 12.43
N VAL A 452 -18.97 22.75 11.80
CA VAL A 452 -18.82 24.18 11.45
C VAL A 452 -19.91 24.98 12.15
N ILE A 453 -19.54 26.09 12.80
CA ILE A 453 -20.44 26.94 13.57
C ILE A 453 -20.27 28.39 13.10
N VAL A 454 -21.38 29.05 12.74
CA VAL A 454 -21.36 30.37 12.09
C VAL A 454 -22.29 31.36 12.80
N GLY A 455 -21.73 32.47 13.26
CA GLY A 455 -22.43 33.60 13.88
C GLY A 455 -23.08 34.56 12.87
N SER A 456 -23.74 35.60 13.39
CA SER A 456 -24.41 36.63 12.60
C SER A 456 -23.48 37.81 12.25
N GLY A 457 -24.00 38.84 11.56
CA GLY A 457 -23.28 40.09 11.33
C GLY A 457 -23.44 41.11 12.46
N GLY A 458 -23.49 40.65 13.71
CA GLY A 458 -23.69 41.48 14.90
C GLY A 458 -23.20 40.76 16.16
N ALA A 459 -23.33 41.43 17.32
CA ALA A 459 -22.79 40.92 18.58
C ALA A 459 -23.51 39.65 19.08
N ASP A 460 -22.82 38.52 18.97
CA ASP A 460 -23.38 37.18 19.15
C ASP A 460 -23.09 36.56 20.54
N THR A 461 -23.78 35.45 20.87
CA THR A 461 -23.43 34.61 22.04
C THR A 461 -23.58 33.13 21.70
N ILE A 462 -22.43 32.48 21.48
CA ILE A 462 -22.31 31.12 20.95
C ILE A 462 -21.79 30.17 22.04
N GLY A 463 -22.69 29.47 22.72
CA GLY A 463 -22.32 28.42 23.69
C GLY A 463 -22.20 27.07 22.99
N ILE A 464 -20.99 26.69 22.57
CA ILE A 464 -20.72 25.56 21.66
C ILE A 464 -21.32 24.24 22.21
N ALA A 465 -21.03 23.90 23.46
CA ALA A 465 -21.53 22.69 24.10
C ALA A 465 -23.06 22.72 24.41
N THR A 466 -23.75 23.81 24.11
CA THR A 466 -25.20 24.00 24.32
C THR A 466 -25.99 24.14 23.01
N LEU A 467 -25.33 24.06 21.85
CA LEU A 467 -25.97 24.15 20.54
C LEU A 467 -26.95 22.99 20.29
N ALA A 468 -28.11 23.32 19.73
CA ALA A 468 -29.08 22.31 19.28
C ALA A 468 -28.54 21.56 18.06
N GLY A 469 -28.53 20.22 18.14
CA GLY A 469 -28.01 19.34 17.07
C GLY A 469 -27.09 18.22 17.54
N SER A 470 -26.73 18.18 18.84
CA SER A 470 -25.93 17.12 19.47
C SER A 470 -24.47 17.03 18.97
N LEU A 471 -23.66 18.04 19.27
CA LEU A 471 -22.20 17.88 19.21
C LEU A 471 -21.75 16.77 20.17
N ALA A 472 -20.88 15.89 19.70
CA ALA A 472 -20.03 15.12 20.60
C ALA A 472 -18.90 16.04 21.07
N ALA A 473 -18.64 16.12 22.38
CA ALA A 473 -17.65 17.04 22.94
C ALA A 473 -16.23 16.88 22.34
N ALA A 474 -15.91 15.71 21.79
CA ALA A 474 -14.62 15.38 21.17
C ALA A 474 -14.50 15.77 19.68
N THR A 475 -15.57 16.20 19.01
CA THR A 475 -15.53 16.59 17.59
C THR A 475 -14.62 17.81 17.39
N PRO A 476 -13.76 17.83 16.34
CA PRO A 476 -13.09 19.05 15.91
C PRO A 476 -14.08 20.05 15.31
N SER A 477 -14.10 21.28 15.82
CA SER A 477 -15.08 22.31 15.43
C SER A 477 -14.41 23.57 14.90
N PHE A 478 -14.93 24.12 13.80
CA PHE A 478 -14.53 25.39 13.20
C PHE A 478 -15.59 26.45 13.49
N ILE A 479 -15.24 27.51 14.20
CA ILE A 479 -16.18 28.51 14.71
C ILE A 479 -15.79 29.90 14.18
N TYR A 480 -16.79 30.62 13.68
CA TYR A 480 -16.66 31.97 13.15
C TYR A 480 -17.75 32.85 13.76
N GLY A 481 -17.40 33.87 14.54
CA GLY A 481 -18.34 34.87 15.06
C GLY A 481 -18.80 35.85 13.96
N LEU A 482 -17.84 36.29 13.14
CA LEU A 482 -17.93 37.31 12.07
C LEU A 482 -17.77 38.75 12.61
N ALA A 483 -18.62 39.69 12.21
CA ALA A 483 -18.48 41.10 12.59
C ALA A 483 -19.40 41.43 13.76
N GLY A 484 -18.83 41.72 14.93
CA GLY A 484 -19.61 41.78 16.16
C GLY A 484 -18.83 42.26 17.39
N ALA A 485 -19.15 41.66 18.53
CA ALA A 485 -18.47 41.86 19.81
C ALA A 485 -18.76 40.60 20.63
N ASP A 486 -18.23 39.49 20.15
CA ASP A 486 -18.90 38.20 20.22
C ASP A 486 -18.46 37.41 21.46
N ARG A 487 -19.40 36.66 22.05
CA ARG A 487 -19.10 35.76 23.16
C ARG A 487 -19.12 34.32 22.69
N ILE A 488 -17.94 33.76 22.42
CA ILE A 488 -17.79 32.36 21.98
C ILE A 488 -17.30 31.51 23.16
N ASP A 489 -18.08 30.51 23.56
CA ASP A 489 -17.85 29.69 24.74
C ASP A 489 -17.75 28.19 24.41
N GLY A 490 -16.51 27.69 24.39
CA GLY A 490 -16.15 26.27 24.22
C GLY A 490 -16.10 25.45 25.50
N THR A 491 -16.53 26.00 26.64
CA THR A 491 -16.55 25.26 27.92
C THR A 491 -17.32 23.94 27.79
N GLY A 492 -16.67 22.84 28.18
CA GLY A 492 -17.22 21.48 28.07
C GLY A 492 -16.77 20.71 26.82
N MET A 493 -16.17 21.37 25.83
CA MET A 493 -15.56 20.70 24.67
C MET A 493 -14.20 20.10 25.01
N THR A 494 -13.91 18.92 24.46
CA THR A 494 -12.64 18.19 24.58
C THR A 494 -11.93 18.01 23.24
N GLY A 495 -12.65 18.17 22.13
CA GLY A 495 -12.13 18.23 20.78
C GLY A 495 -11.34 19.51 20.51
N LYS A 496 -10.66 19.55 19.36
CA LYS A 496 -9.91 20.74 18.94
C LYS A 496 -10.86 21.80 18.39
N LEU A 497 -10.90 22.96 19.03
CA LEU A 497 -11.62 24.12 18.56
C LEU A 497 -10.70 25.02 17.72
N TYR A 498 -11.22 25.47 16.59
CA TYR A 498 -10.64 26.50 15.73
C TYR A 498 -11.53 27.74 15.83
N LEU A 499 -11.21 28.66 16.75
CA LEU A 499 -12.02 29.84 17.06
C LEU A 499 -11.52 31.05 16.27
N ASN A 500 -12.36 31.59 15.39
CA ASN A 500 -12.28 32.97 14.93
C ASN A 500 -13.46 33.72 15.56
N GLY A 501 -13.18 34.81 16.27
CA GLY A 501 -14.23 35.79 16.61
C GLY A 501 -14.63 36.47 15.30
N GLY A 502 -13.97 37.59 15.01
CA GLY A 502 -13.83 38.11 13.67
C GLY A 502 -13.46 39.57 13.75
N ALA A 503 -14.32 40.48 13.30
CA ALA A 503 -14.09 41.92 13.40
C ALA A 503 -14.86 42.51 14.59
N GLY A 504 -14.20 42.64 15.75
CA GLY A 504 -14.90 43.02 16.97
C GLY A 504 -14.02 43.36 18.18
N ALA A 505 -14.45 42.88 19.34
CA ALA A 505 -13.79 43.01 20.64
C ALA A 505 -14.16 41.76 21.45
N ASP A 506 -13.73 40.60 20.94
CA ASP A 506 -14.45 39.37 21.18
C ASP A 506 -13.99 38.67 22.45
N THR A 507 -14.89 37.94 23.10
CA THR A 507 -14.63 37.17 24.31
C THR A 507 -14.61 35.69 23.96
N LEU A 508 -13.40 35.15 23.82
CA LEU A 508 -13.17 33.78 23.33
C LEU A 508 -12.79 32.87 24.50
N THR A 509 -13.54 31.78 24.70
CA THR A 509 -13.26 30.75 25.71
C THR A 509 -13.07 29.41 25.00
N GLY A 510 -11.88 28.82 25.09
CA GLY A 510 -11.57 27.52 24.51
C GLY A 510 -12.13 26.34 25.33
N GLY A 511 -12.06 25.14 24.76
CA GLY A 511 -12.34 23.89 25.46
C GLY A 511 -11.14 23.39 26.27
N SER A 512 -11.27 22.19 26.83
CA SER A 512 -10.17 21.47 27.50
C SER A 512 -9.26 20.69 26.53
N GLY A 513 -9.63 20.63 25.24
CA GLY A 513 -8.75 20.18 24.16
C GLY A 513 -7.73 21.25 23.79
N ALA A 514 -6.86 20.95 22.82
CA ALA A 514 -5.91 21.93 22.28
C ALA A 514 -6.64 22.90 21.34
N ASN A 515 -6.70 24.19 21.68
CA ASN A 515 -7.44 25.21 20.92
C ASN A 515 -6.53 26.00 19.97
N ALA A 516 -7.10 26.54 18.89
CA ALA A 516 -6.44 27.50 18.01
C ALA A 516 -7.32 28.74 17.81
N TYR A 517 -6.80 29.90 18.21
CA TYR A 517 -7.46 31.21 18.07
C TYR A 517 -6.93 31.89 16.81
N LEU A 518 -7.79 32.11 15.81
CA LEU A 518 -7.41 32.41 14.44
C LEU A 518 -7.69 33.88 14.07
N TYR A 519 -6.71 34.52 13.43
CA TYR A 519 -6.78 35.91 13.01
C TYR A 519 -6.49 36.07 11.50
N GLY A 520 -7.45 36.66 10.79
CA GLY A 520 -7.42 36.89 9.34
C GLY A 520 -6.90 38.28 8.98
N ALA A 521 -7.29 39.32 9.72
CA ALA A 521 -6.83 40.69 9.49
C ALA A 521 -6.45 41.42 10.79
N THR A 522 -5.65 42.48 10.70
CA THR A 522 -5.29 43.31 11.87
C THR A 522 -6.48 44.06 12.46
N THR A 523 -7.53 44.26 11.65
CA THR A 523 -8.84 44.78 12.07
C THR A 523 -9.61 43.85 13.00
N ASP A 524 -9.25 42.56 13.06
CA ASP A 524 -9.97 41.57 13.84
C ASP A 524 -9.87 41.88 15.35
N SER A 525 -8.67 42.24 15.80
CA SER A 525 -8.36 42.52 17.20
C SER A 525 -7.42 43.73 17.30
N THR A 526 -8.01 44.93 17.18
CA THR A 526 -7.29 46.22 17.21
C THR A 526 -6.83 46.62 18.63
N VAL A 527 -6.05 47.70 18.76
CA VAL A 527 -5.64 48.22 20.08
C VAL A 527 -6.81 48.79 20.91
N ALA A 528 -7.87 49.27 20.25
CA ALA A 528 -9.02 49.93 20.89
C ALA A 528 -10.20 48.98 21.13
N ALA A 529 -10.48 48.12 20.15
CA ALA A 529 -11.41 46.99 20.21
C ALA A 529 -10.55 45.73 20.08
N MET A 530 -10.22 45.12 21.21
CA MET A 530 -9.27 43.99 21.32
C MET A 530 -10.00 42.75 21.83
N ASP A 531 -9.60 41.58 21.34
CA ASP A 531 -10.07 40.30 21.85
C ASP A 531 -9.55 40.01 23.25
N THR A 532 -10.34 39.23 23.99
CA THR A 532 -10.02 38.68 25.30
C THR A 532 -10.22 37.17 25.28
N ILE A 533 -9.12 36.43 25.20
CA ILE A 533 -9.10 34.98 25.37
C ILE A 533 -9.08 34.67 26.88
N THR A 534 -10.08 33.97 27.38
CA THR A 534 -10.36 33.87 28.83
C THR A 534 -9.59 32.76 29.56
N ASN A 535 -9.14 31.73 28.84
CA ASN A 535 -8.61 30.50 29.42
C ASN A 535 -7.47 29.87 28.58
N PHE A 536 -6.60 30.67 27.96
CA PHE A 536 -5.54 30.19 27.07
C PHE A 536 -4.55 29.23 27.76
N HIS A 537 -4.54 27.96 27.36
CA HIS A 537 -3.68 26.92 27.92
C HIS A 537 -2.33 26.87 27.19
N ALA A 538 -1.32 27.59 27.68
CA ALA A 538 -0.02 27.72 26.98
C ALA A 538 0.79 26.42 26.75
N ALA A 539 0.33 25.26 27.25
CA ALA A 539 0.90 23.94 26.93
C ALA A 539 0.32 23.30 25.65
N THR A 540 -0.84 23.77 25.18
CA THR A 540 -1.63 23.14 24.10
C THR A 540 -2.21 24.14 23.09
N ASP A 541 -2.51 25.36 23.54
CA ASP A 541 -3.22 26.36 22.76
C ASP A 541 -2.29 27.21 21.89
N LEU A 542 -2.84 27.66 20.75
CA LEU A 542 -2.14 28.38 19.70
C LEU A 542 -2.89 29.67 19.32
N ILE A 543 -2.15 30.74 19.08
CA ILE A 543 -2.62 31.94 18.37
C ILE A 543 -2.14 31.79 16.92
N ASP A 544 -3.05 31.78 15.95
CA ASP A 544 -2.71 31.65 14.54
C ASP A 544 -2.86 32.99 13.80
N LEU A 545 -1.72 33.59 13.47
CA LEU A 545 -1.59 34.84 12.73
C LEU A 545 -1.22 34.62 11.25
N LYS A 546 -1.20 33.39 10.73
CA LYS A 546 -0.90 33.11 9.31
C LYS A 546 -1.90 33.78 8.36
N GLY A 547 -3.13 34.04 8.83
CA GLY A 547 -4.16 34.73 8.05
C GLY A 547 -3.82 36.18 7.70
N LEU A 548 -2.99 36.85 8.51
CA LEU A 548 -2.54 38.24 8.29
C LEU A 548 -1.67 38.43 7.02
N GLY A 549 -1.37 37.37 6.27
CA GLY A 549 -0.57 37.41 5.03
C GLY A 549 0.86 37.92 5.19
N SER A 550 1.31 38.11 6.44
CA SER A 550 2.54 38.82 6.80
C SER A 550 3.54 37.86 7.42
N ALA A 551 4.77 37.82 6.88
CA ALA A 551 5.88 37.12 7.52
C ALA A 551 6.31 37.88 8.78
N LEU A 552 6.16 37.28 9.95
CA LEU A 552 6.42 37.93 11.24
C LEU A 552 7.66 37.34 11.92
N LYS A 553 8.18 38.07 12.90
CA LYS A 553 9.25 37.61 13.78
C LYS A 553 8.76 37.54 15.21
N TYR A 554 8.97 36.41 15.87
CA TYR A 554 8.70 36.28 17.31
C TYR A 554 9.73 37.09 18.12
N ALA A 555 9.30 38.25 18.63
CA ALA A 555 10.11 39.14 19.47
C ALA A 555 10.13 38.73 20.96
N GLY A 556 9.28 37.78 21.36
CA GLY A 556 9.20 37.29 22.73
C GLY A 556 8.64 38.30 23.73
N LYS A 557 9.13 38.25 24.96
CA LYS A 557 8.68 39.15 26.04
C LYS A 557 9.26 40.55 25.85
N ILE A 558 8.38 41.49 25.52
CA ILE A 558 8.69 42.91 25.33
C ILE A 558 9.13 43.53 26.67
N LYS A 559 10.16 44.38 26.63
CA LYS A 559 10.79 45.01 27.81
C LYS A 559 10.64 46.54 27.87
N GLY A 560 9.88 47.14 26.96
CA GLY A 560 9.72 48.59 26.83
C GLY A 560 8.48 48.97 26.01
N GLY A 561 8.31 50.26 25.70
CA GLY A 561 7.09 50.78 25.05
C GLY A 561 6.95 50.56 23.55
N ASN A 562 7.76 49.68 22.92
CA ASN A 562 7.88 49.56 21.47
C ASN A 562 7.97 48.11 20.98
N LEU A 563 7.56 47.88 19.74
CA LEU A 563 7.64 46.60 19.01
C LEU A 563 8.22 46.82 17.61
N GLY A 564 9.18 45.98 17.21
CA GLY A 564 9.91 46.12 15.95
C GLY A 564 9.05 45.86 14.71
N ALA A 565 9.52 46.33 13.56
CA ALA A 565 8.89 46.09 12.25
C ALA A 565 8.66 44.58 11.99
N HIS A 566 7.52 44.24 11.40
CA HIS A 566 7.11 42.87 11.05
C HIS A 566 7.37 41.86 12.19
N SER A 567 6.84 42.13 13.39
CA SER A 567 7.07 41.28 14.56
C SER A 567 5.86 41.16 15.50
N VAL A 568 5.84 40.06 16.25
CA VAL A 568 4.86 39.75 17.29
C VAL A 568 5.56 39.52 18.62
N GLY A 569 5.05 40.12 19.69
CA GLY A 569 5.62 40.01 21.04
C GLY A 569 4.55 40.18 22.12
N TRP A 570 4.93 39.99 23.38
CA TRP A 570 3.97 40.03 24.49
C TRP A 570 4.52 40.73 25.73
N GLN A 571 3.63 41.30 26.55
CA GLN A 571 3.95 41.83 27.88
C GLN A 571 2.88 41.45 28.90
N ALA A 572 3.27 41.29 30.17
CA ALA A 572 2.31 41.13 31.26
C ALA A 572 1.91 42.52 31.80
N SER A 573 0.61 42.80 31.88
CA SER A 573 0.06 44.09 32.33
C SER A 573 -1.33 43.91 32.94
N GLY A 574 -1.62 44.59 34.05
CA GLY A 574 -2.94 44.53 34.71
C GLY A 574 -3.34 43.14 35.26
N GLY A 575 -2.39 42.21 35.40
CA GLY A 575 -2.65 40.80 35.75
C GLY A 575 -2.85 39.87 34.55
N ASN A 576 -2.94 40.41 33.33
CA ASN A 576 -3.14 39.69 32.08
C ASN A 576 -1.87 39.67 31.24
N THR A 577 -1.82 38.81 30.22
CA THR A 577 -0.79 38.85 29.17
C THR A 577 -1.37 39.47 27.91
N LEU A 578 -0.72 40.52 27.40
CA LEU A 578 -1.13 41.25 26.22
C LEU A 578 -0.14 40.95 25.08
N VAL A 579 -0.65 40.35 24.01
CA VAL A 579 0.08 40.11 22.75
C VAL A 579 -0.10 41.32 21.86
N TYR A 580 0.95 41.71 21.15
CA TYR A 580 0.98 42.84 20.22
C TYR A 580 1.58 42.37 18.89
N VAL A 581 1.00 42.83 17.79
CA VAL A 581 1.44 42.54 16.42
C VAL A 581 1.70 43.86 15.70
N ASN A 582 2.91 43.99 15.17
CA ASN A 582 3.31 45.06 14.27
C ASN A 582 3.56 44.44 12.89
N THR A 583 2.65 44.71 11.95
CA THR A 583 2.73 44.30 10.54
C THR A 583 3.45 45.32 9.65
N SER A 584 3.76 46.52 10.16
CA SER A 584 4.40 47.59 9.38
C SER A 584 5.92 47.45 9.28
N ALA A 585 6.50 48.20 8.35
CA ALA A 585 7.94 48.22 8.08
C ALA A 585 8.76 49.09 9.06
N ALA A 586 8.14 49.65 10.10
CA ALA A 586 8.77 50.52 11.09
C ALA A 586 8.64 49.97 12.51
N THR A 587 9.49 50.43 13.44
CA THR A 587 9.30 50.16 14.88
C THR A 587 8.20 51.07 15.41
N GLU A 588 7.14 50.49 15.97
CA GLU A 588 5.97 51.20 16.49
C GLU A 588 5.99 51.28 18.02
N SER A 589 5.14 52.13 18.61
CA SER A 589 4.82 52.04 20.05
C SER A 589 3.73 51.00 20.28
N LEU A 590 3.63 50.44 21.49
CA LEU A 590 2.56 49.46 21.81
C LEU A 590 1.14 50.07 21.78
N SER A 591 1.02 51.40 21.73
CA SER A 591 -0.25 52.11 21.52
C SER A 591 -0.61 52.30 20.05
N ALA A 592 0.34 52.07 19.13
CA ALA A 592 0.18 52.21 17.68
C ALA A 592 0.25 50.87 16.92
N ALA A 593 0.65 49.79 17.62
CA ALA A 593 0.67 48.41 17.12
C ALA A 593 -0.62 48.07 16.38
N ASN A 594 -0.50 47.41 15.23
CA ASN A 594 -1.63 47.27 14.30
C ASN A 594 -2.69 46.28 14.81
N MET A 595 -2.31 45.31 15.64
CA MET A 595 -3.21 44.38 16.35
C MET A 595 -2.71 44.12 17.78
N LYS A 596 -3.66 43.83 18.68
CA LYS A 596 -3.42 43.53 20.09
C LYS A 596 -4.46 42.53 20.59
N ILE A 597 -4.04 41.48 21.30
CA ILE A 597 -4.91 40.45 21.87
C ILE A 597 -4.64 40.36 23.38
N ALA A 598 -5.67 40.23 24.21
CA ALA A 598 -5.54 39.99 25.64
C ALA A 598 -5.76 38.51 25.99
N LEU A 599 -4.87 37.95 26.80
CA LEU A 599 -5.01 36.66 27.46
C LEU A 599 -5.25 36.90 28.94
N VAL A 600 -6.33 36.36 29.51
CA VAL A 600 -6.63 36.52 30.93
C VAL A 600 -5.61 35.75 31.78
N GLY A 601 -5.04 36.43 32.79
CA GLY A 601 -4.00 35.88 33.65
C GLY A 601 -2.56 36.06 33.12
N ALA A 602 -1.58 35.88 34.02
CA ALA A 602 -0.17 36.16 33.78
C ALA A 602 0.56 35.03 33.02
N ILE A 603 0.08 34.72 31.82
CA ILE A 603 0.55 33.61 30.98
C ILE A 603 1.90 33.95 30.33
N SER A 604 2.87 33.04 30.41
CA SER A 604 4.14 33.16 29.67
C SER A 604 4.04 32.42 28.35
N LEU A 605 4.32 33.10 27.23
CA LEU A 605 4.28 32.51 25.88
C LEU A 605 5.69 32.18 25.39
N GLY A 606 5.81 31.09 24.64
CA GLY A 606 6.95 30.78 23.78
C GLY A 606 6.64 31.03 22.30
N SER A 607 7.62 30.83 21.41
CA SER A 607 7.40 30.89 19.96
C SER A 607 6.40 29.83 19.48
N GLY A 608 6.42 28.63 20.10
CA GLY A 608 5.49 27.55 19.79
C GLY A 608 4.01 27.85 20.09
N ASN A 609 3.69 28.95 20.79
CA ASN A 609 2.30 29.37 21.01
C ASN A 609 1.75 30.31 19.92
N ILE A 610 2.59 30.79 18.99
CA ILE A 610 2.17 31.78 17.98
C ILE A 610 2.58 31.28 16.59
N LEU A 611 1.62 30.87 15.78
CA LEU A 611 1.84 30.53 14.37
C LEU A 611 1.83 31.80 13.53
N HIS A 612 2.78 31.93 12.62
CA HIS A 612 2.85 32.99 11.61
C HIS A 612 3.55 32.45 10.35
N LEU A 613 3.62 33.27 9.30
CA LEU A 613 4.44 33.01 8.10
C LEU A 613 5.92 33.37 8.36
#